data_AF-A0A522GET6-F1
#
_entry.id   AF-A0A522GET6-F1
#
_cell.length_a   1.000
_cell.length_b   1.000
_cell.length_c   1.000
_cell.angle_alpha   90.00
_cell.angle_beta   90.00
_cell.angle_gamma   90.00
#
_symmetry.space_group_name_H-M   'P 1'
#
loop_
_entity.id
_entity.type
_entity.pdbx_description
1 polymer ?
#
loop_
_entity_poly.entity_id
_entity_poly.type
_entity_poly.pdbx_seq_one_letter_code
_entity_poly.pdbx_strand_id
1 'polypeptide(L)'
;KGKIDSTGPQAVGHSLALNGYVCLTIDPWGSGERTTIHGIFEDHGDENSLGSSLMNIGEALIGIEISDNMRAVDLLCSLPYVDSKNIGATGASGGGNQTMWLASLDDRIQAAMIVVSAGTFESHIMGSPCICEVLPGALNFTEEAGVLALVAPRAIKMCNHKKDDIPAFLPVEMIRSYNNAKPIFKMYGVEDNITYQLFDLRHGYWAEDREALLGWFDLHLKGIGNGTSKKETPFKQLPEEKLMVFPKGQRDTDIVSTVEYCIERGNKLRTSFLNSGSFDAELKRDELRDILGASEKSILENVHKYSKMNGWDRFTLETSDNKLIPVLVRPLSNNSNEFVIVANPEGKDKIPSDLVNEIIKSGKGIAIVDLSGTGEASSASAGLSYGWGKLRVISRSELWLGRTILGEWVKELNVVAKFLNSDYKAQKVCIDGNKEAGLAGLFLGALEVNVDNIILRKSPVSYLFDTRQGIDFFSAGVHLPGFLKWGDVSLAAALSCKNILFIDPVTMSGNVISGEKLPAVEAEFEKIRTLFHQKGNTVLKVSEIR
;
A
#
# COMPACT_ATOMS: atom_id res chain seq x y z
N LYS A 1 -6.77 0.01 18.83
CA LYS A 1 -5.69 -0.68 19.58
C LYS A 1 -6.01 -2.16 19.87
N GLY A 2 -6.70 -2.86 18.96
CA GLY A 2 -7.11 -4.25 19.18
C GLY A 2 -8.09 -4.42 20.35
N LYS A 3 -8.16 -5.64 20.91
CA LYS A 3 -9.13 -6.02 21.95
C LYS A 3 -8.96 -5.29 23.27
N ILE A 4 -7.75 -4.77 23.54
CA ILE A 4 -7.42 -4.00 24.75
C ILE A 4 -7.92 -2.54 24.68
N ASP A 5 -8.51 -2.13 23.57
CA ASP A 5 -9.02 -0.77 23.38
C ASP A 5 -10.29 -0.51 24.20
N SER A 6 -10.19 0.36 25.19
CA SER A 6 -11.31 0.78 26.05
C SER A 6 -12.36 1.61 25.31
N THR A 7 -12.08 2.11 24.10
CA THR A 7 -13.00 3.00 23.38
C THR A 7 -14.05 2.27 22.52
N GLY A 8 -13.95 0.95 22.34
CA GLY A 8 -14.89 0.24 21.46
C GLY A 8 -15.07 -1.26 21.74
N PRO A 9 -14.13 -2.13 21.35
CA PRO A 9 -14.35 -3.58 21.25
C PRO A 9 -14.85 -4.22 22.55
N GLN A 10 -14.37 -3.77 23.69
CA GLN A 10 -14.82 -4.25 25.00
C GLN A 10 -16.27 -3.86 25.31
N ALA A 11 -16.68 -2.62 25.00
CA ALA A 11 -18.06 -2.16 25.21
C ALA A 11 -19.05 -2.93 24.33
N VAL A 12 -18.66 -3.24 23.09
CA VAL A 12 -19.43 -4.10 22.18
C VAL A 12 -19.60 -5.49 22.78
N GLY A 13 -18.51 -6.11 23.24
CA GLY A 13 -18.55 -7.42 23.89
C GLY A 13 -19.46 -7.46 25.12
N HIS A 14 -19.40 -6.47 26.01
CA HIS A 14 -20.31 -6.39 27.17
C HIS A 14 -21.78 -6.26 26.74
N SER A 15 -22.07 -5.40 25.77
CA SER A 15 -23.44 -5.16 25.30
C SER A 15 -24.06 -6.43 24.74
N LEU A 16 -23.32 -7.15 23.91
CA LEU A 16 -23.75 -8.41 23.32
C LEU A 16 -23.86 -9.53 24.37
N ALA A 17 -22.86 -9.70 25.25
CA ALA A 17 -22.87 -10.74 26.28
C ALA A 17 -24.05 -10.60 27.25
N LEU A 18 -24.35 -9.38 27.70
CA LEU A 18 -25.51 -9.09 28.56
C LEU A 18 -26.85 -9.31 27.86
N ASN A 19 -26.84 -9.46 26.53
CA ASN A 19 -28.02 -9.76 25.72
C ASN A 19 -28.04 -11.21 25.21
N GLY A 20 -27.23 -12.10 25.78
CA GLY A 20 -27.26 -13.54 25.48
C GLY A 20 -26.52 -13.94 24.21
N TYR A 21 -25.56 -13.15 23.76
CA TYR A 21 -24.64 -13.52 22.67
C TYR A 21 -23.29 -13.98 23.24
N VAL A 22 -22.70 -14.99 22.61
CA VAL A 22 -21.27 -15.31 22.80
C VAL A 22 -20.45 -14.38 21.92
N CYS A 23 -19.42 -13.76 22.48
CA CYS A 23 -18.62 -12.74 21.79
C CYS A 23 -17.15 -13.15 21.75
N LEU A 24 -16.51 -12.94 20.60
CA LEU A 24 -15.08 -13.08 20.42
C LEU A 24 -14.55 -11.82 19.75
N THR A 25 -13.50 -11.24 20.33
CA THR A 25 -12.75 -10.12 19.75
C THR A 25 -11.31 -10.55 19.61
N ILE A 26 -10.73 -10.33 18.43
CA ILE A 26 -9.32 -10.64 18.17
C ILE A 26 -8.50 -9.37 17.98
N ASP A 27 -7.19 -9.48 18.18
CA ASP A 27 -6.27 -8.41 17.84
C ASP A 27 -5.96 -8.46 16.34
N PRO A 28 -6.21 -7.38 15.58
CA PRO A 28 -5.69 -7.28 14.23
C PRO A 28 -4.16 -7.19 14.28
N TRP A 29 -3.51 -7.45 13.15
CA TRP A 29 -2.07 -7.30 13.02
C TRP A 29 -1.65 -5.88 13.41
N GLY A 30 -0.50 -5.73 14.07
CA GLY A 30 -0.05 -4.41 14.55
C GLY A 30 -0.84 -3.84 15.73
N SER A 31 -1.75 -4.60 16.34
CA SER A 31 -2.50 -4.19 17.54
C SER A 31 -2.41 -5.20 18.68
N GLY A 32 -2.63 -4.72 19.91
CA GLY A 32 -2.70 -5.55 21.11
C GLY A 32 -1.52 -6.51 21.25
N GLU A 33 -1.80 -7.82 21.25
CA GLU A 33 -0.82 -8.88 21.38
C GLU A 33 -0.17 -9.29 20.04
N ARG A 34 -0.57 -8.69 18.91
CA ARG A 34 -0.05 -8.96 17.54
C ARG A 34 0.92 -7.90 17.02
N THR A 35 1.53 -7.13 17.92
CA THR A 35 2.52 -6.10 17.61
C THR A 35 3.95 -6.66 17.62
N THR A 36 4.92 -6.01 16.97
CA THR A 36 6.34 -6.40 17.06
C THR A 36 6.86 -6.31 18.49
N ILE A 37 6.55 -5.21 19.18
CA ILE A 37 6.82 -5.06 20.62
C ILE A 37 5.48 -5.18 21.34
N HIS A 38 5.31 -6.21 22.15
CA HIS A 38 4.04 -6.56 22.81
C HIS A 38 3.33 -5.35 23.44
N GLY A 39 2.14 -5.02 22.92
CA GLY A 39 1.26 -3.96 23.42
C GLY A 39 1.57 -2.56 22.87
N ILE A 40 2.64 -2.38 22.10
CA ILE A 40 2.96 -1.12 21.42
C ILE A 40 2.33 -1.14 20.03
N PHE A 41 1.23 -0.39 19.90
CA PHE A 41 0.47 -0.25 18.66
C PHE A 41 1.36 0.17 17.49
N GLU A 42 1.11 -0.42 16.33
CA GLU A 42 1.77 -0.14 15.07
C GLU A 42 0.75 0.56 14.18
N ASP A 43 0.97 1.84 13.92
CA ASP A 43 0.00 2.62 13.15
C ASP A 43 -0.02 2.17 11.69
N HIS A 44 -1.20 1.79 11.20
CA HIS A 44 -1.43 1.42 9.80
C HIS A 44 -1.58 2.68 8.91
N GLY A 45 -1.80 3.82 9.52
CA GLY A 45 -1.98 5.14 8.93
C GLY A 45 -0.67 5.85 8.57
N ASP A 46 0.50 5.42 9.02
CA ASP A 46 1.79 6.08 8.75
C ASP A 46 2.15 6.15 7.25
N GLU A 47 3.07 7.05 6.87
CA GLU A 47 3.62 7.15 5.49
C GLU A 47 4.04 5.78 4.97
N ASN A 48 4.90 5.11 5.73
CA ASN A 48 5.36 3.76 5.45
C ASN A 48 5.08 2.86 6.65
N SER A 49 3.81 2.47 6.80
CA SER A 49 3.39 1.56 7.86
C SER A 49 3.86 0.13 7.61
N LEU A 50 4.09 -0.63 8.68
CA LEU A 50 4.55 -2.01 8.61
C LEU A 50 3.63 -2.94 7.81
N GLY A 51 2.33 -2.64 7.79
CA GLY A 51 1.36 -3.32 6.93
C GLY A 51 1.66 -3.23 5.44
N SER A 52 2.33 -2.15 5.00
CA SER A 52 2.70 -1.96 3.59
C SER A 52 3.79 -2.95 3.15
N SER A 53 4.65 -3.40 4.07
CA SER A 53 5.68 -4.41 3.78
C SER A 53 5.13 -5.76 3.36
N LEU A 54 3.90 -6.11 3.78
CA LEU A 54 3.21 -7.33 3.34
C LEU A 54 2.98 -7.32 1.82
N MET A 55 2.80 -6.15 1.22
CA MET A 55 2.60 -6.07 -0.23
C MET A 55 3.82 -6.58 -0.99
N ASN A 56 5.04 -6.39 -0.48
CA ASN A 56 6.26 -6.85 -1.14
C ASN A 56 6.27 -8.38 -1.34
N ILE A 57 5.70 -9.12 -0.37
CA ILE A 57 5.55 -10.59 -0.43
C ILE A 57 4.24 -11.02 -1.11
N GLY A 58 3.47 -10.06 -1.62
CA GLY A 58 2.23 -10.28 -2.38
C GLY A 58 1.01 -10.58 -1.51
N GLU A 59 0.97 -10.00 -0.32
CA GLU A 59 -0.16 -10.11 0.61
C GLU A 59 -0.66 -8.70 0.98
N ALA A 60 -1.98 -8.52 1.04
CA ALA A 60 -2.58 -7.29 1.51
C ALA A 60 -2.93 -7.44 3.00
N LEU A 61 -2.71 -6.40 3.80
CA LEU A 61 -3.00 -6.44 5.24
C LEU A 61 -4.45 -6.85 5.52
N ILE A 62 -5.41 -6.30 4.77
CA ILE A 62 -6.82 -6.69 4.87
C ILE A 62 -7.02 -8.20 4.65
N GLY A 63 -6.33 -8.80 3.68
CA GLY A 63 -6.46 -10.23 3.39
C GLY A 63 -6.00 -11.11 4.55
N ILE A 64 -4.92 -10.73 5.22
CA ILE A 64 -4.41 -11.46 6.39
C ILE A 64 -5.35 -11.29 7.60
N GLU A 65 -5.83 -10.07 7.83
CA GLU A 65 -6.80 -9.80 8.90
C GLU A 65 -8.10 -10.57 8.71
N ILE A 66 -8.60 -10.68 7.46
CA ILE A 66 -9.78 -11.50 7.15
C ILE A 66 -9.52 -12.99 7.38
N SER A 67 -8.33 -13.50 7.04
CA SER A 67 -7.97 -14.89 7.35
C SER A 67 -8.05 -15.16 8.86
N ASP A 68 -7.52 -14.26 9.69
CA ASP A 68 -7.61 -14.38 11.16
C ASP A 68 -9.06 -14.30 11.66
N ASN A 69 -9.88 -13.42 11.06
CA ASN A 69 -11.32 -13.35 11.36
C ASN A 69 -12.05 -14.66 11.00
N MET A 70 -11.75 -15.28 9.87
CA MET A 70 -12.34 -16.59 9.50
C MET A 70 -11.92 -17.71 10.46
N ARG A 71 -10.67 -17.69 10.96
CA ARG A 71 -10.23 -18.61 12.02
C ARG A 71 -10.95 -18.35 13.35
N ALA A 72 -11.27 -17.09 13.66
CA ALA A 72 -12.09 -16.75 14.82
C ALA A 72 -13.52 -17.31 14.71
N VAL A 73 -14.10 -17.31 13.50
CA VAL A 73 -15.39 -17.97 13.22
C VAL A 73 -15.28 -19.49 13.39
N ASP A 74 -14.18 -20.12 12.95
CA ASP A 74 -13.95 -21.56 13.18
C ASP A 74 -13.95 -21.89 14.67
N LEU A 75 -13.25 -21.09 15.48
CA LEU A 75 -13.23 -21.25 16.93
C LEU A 75 -14.64 -21.14 17.52
N LEU A 76 -15.38 -20.06 17.19
CA LEU A 76 -16.76 -19.89 17.66
C LEU A 76 -17.63 -21.10 17.31
N CYS A 77 -17.57 -21.59 16.06
CA CYS A 77 -18.36 -22.74 15.62
C CYS A 77 -17.99 -24.05 16.32
N SER A 78 -16.78 -24.16 16.87
CA SER A 78 -16.33 -25.36 17.60
C SER A 78 -16.82 -25.43 19.05
N LEU A 79 -17.28 -24.31 19.62
CA LEU A 79 -17.68 -24.23 21.01
C LEU A 79 -19.08 -24.83 21.22
N PRO A 80 -19.28 -25.75 22.18
CA PRO A 80 -20.55 -26.46 22.36
C PRO A 80 -21.70 -25.58 22.84
N TYR A 81 -21.41 -24.35 23.27
CA TYR A 81 -22.38 -23.36 23.74
C TYR A 81 -22.61 -22.23 22.73
N VAL A 82 -22.11 -22.36 21.49
CA VAL A 82 -22.36 -21.44 20.39
C VAL A 82 -23.27 -22.12 19.37
N ASP A 83 -24.32 -21.40 18.94
CA ASP A 83 -25.10 -21.83 17.78
C ASP A 83 -24.36 -21.43 16.49
N SER A 84 -23.68 -22.40 15.89
CA SER A 84 -22.88 -22.21 14.68
C SER A 84 -23.70 -21.82 13.44
N LYS A 85 -25.03 -21.90 13.50
CA LYS A 85 -25.91 -21.45 12.41
C LYS A 85 -26.25 -19.97 12.48
N ASN A 86 -25.99 -19.30 13.60
CA ASN A 86 -26.42 -17.93 13.87
C ASN A 86 -25.23 -17.05 14.29
N ILE A 87 -24.20 -16.98 13.43
CA ILE A 87 -23.01 -16.15 13.67
C ILE A 87 -23.23 -14.75 13.09
N GLY A 88 -22.85 -13.72 13.85
CA GLY A 88 -22.84 -12.34 13.39
C GLY A 88 -21.46 -11.69 13.47
N ALA A 89 -21.26 -10.63 12.69
CA ALA A 89 -20.02 -9.85 12.66
C ALA A 89 -20.30 -8.35 12.81
N THR A 90 -19.45 -7.63 13.54
CA THR A 90 -19.54 -6.18 13.68
C THR A 90 -18.19 -5.57 13.99
N GLY A 91 -17.98 -4.33 13.55
CA GLY A 91 -16.76 -3.57 13.80
C GLY A 91 -16.89 -2.13 13.33
N ALA A 92 -15.98 -1.28 13.80
CA ALA A 92 -15.93 0.14 13.44
C ALA A 92 -14.66 0.50 12.68
N SER A 93 -14.75 1.46 11.75
CA SER A 93 -13.60 1.97 10.97
C SER A 93 -12.90 0.81 10.24
N GLY A 94 -11.59 0.62 10.37
CA GLY A 94 -10.90 -0.57 9.83
C GLY A 94 -11.54 -1.91 10.22
N GLY A 95 -12.13 -2.03 11.42
CA GLY A 95 -12.90 -3.21 11.83
C GLY A 95 -14.27 -3.33 11.15
N GLY A 96 -14.86 -2.20 10.73
CA GLY A 96 -16.05 -2.15 9.89
C GLY A 96 -15.72 -2.63 8.47
N ASN A 97 -14.61 -2.19 7.90
CA ASN A 97 -14.11 -2.70 6.62
C ASN A 97 -13.84 -4.21 6.70
N GLN A 98 -13.22 -4.68 7.78
CA GLN A 98 -13.05 -6.12 8.01
C GLN A 98 -14.39 -6.86 8.13
N THR A 99 -15.39 -6.28 8.80
CA THR A 99 -16.74 -6.87 8.92
C THR A 99 -17.40 -7.03 7.55
N MET A 100 -17.28 -6.02 6.68
CA MET A 100 -17.79 -6.08 5.31
C MET A 100 -17.18 -7.26 4.54
N TRP A 101 -15.85 -7.33 4.50
CA TRP A 101 -15.15 -8.38 3.77
C TRP A 101 -15.40 -9.77 4.36
N LEU A 102 -15.39 -9.91 5.69
CA LEU A 102 -15.71 -11.18 6.35
C LEU A 102 -17.12 -11.66 6.00
N ALA A 103 -18.12 -10.76 6.06
CA ALA A 103 -19.49 -11.10 5.71
C ALA A 103 -19.60 -11.51 4.23
N SER A 104 -18.85 -10.86 3.34
CA SER A 104 -18.87 -11.18 1.90
C SER A 104 -18.16 -12.50 1.54
N LEU A 105 -17.16 -12.92 2.32
CA LEU A 105 -16.29 -14.07 2.00
C LEU A 105 -16.58 -15.33 2.84
N ASP A 106 -17.28 -15.20 3.96
CA ASP A 106 -17.63 -16.31 4.84
C ASP A 106 -19.16 -16.43 5.00
N ASP A 107 -19.75 -17.40 4.31
CA ASP A 107 -21.20 -17.64 4.30
C ASP A 107 -21.79 -18.03 5.65
N ARG A 108 -20.95 -18.32 6.66
CA ARG A 108 -21.42 -18.59 8.02
C ARG A 108 -21.91 -17.33 8.73
N ILE A 109 -21.50 -16.14 8.29
CA ILE A 109 -21.96 -14.87 8.86
C ILE A 109 -23.39 -14.57 8.42
N GLN A 110 -24.38 -14.80 9.27
CA GLN A 110 -25.79 -14.59 8.92
C GLN A 110 -26.25 -13.14 9.04
N ALA A 111 -25.58 -12.35 9.90
CA ALA A 111 -25.89 -10.93 10.07
C ALA A 111 -24.61 -10.11 10.32
N ALA A 112 -24.47 -8.99 9.63
CA ALA A 112 -23.34 -8.09 9.80
C ALA A 112 -23.79 -6.64 10.07
N MET A 113 -23.00 -5.90 10.84
CA MET A 113 -23.16 -4.45 10.98
C MET A 113 -21.82 -3.72 10.82
N ILE A 114 -21.72 -2.88 9.80
CA ILE A 114 -20.56 -2.04 9.51
C ILE A 114 -20.76 -0.70 10.19
N VAL A 115 -19.82 -0.26 11.03
CA VAL A 115 -19.88 1.03 11.73
C VAL A 115 -18.79 1.96 11.23
N VAL A 116 -19.14 3.20 10.88
CA VAL A 116 -18.24 4.29 10.44
C VAL A 116 -17.14 3.83 9.46
N SER A 117 -17.53 3.06 8.45
CA SER A 117 -16.58 2.50 7.47
C SER A 117 -17.17 2.30 6.09
N ALA A 118 -18.50 2.26 5.95
CA ALA A 118 -19.13 2.11 4.64
C ALA A 118 -19.01 3.42 3.85
N GLY A 119 -18.68 3.32 2.57
CA GLY A 119 -18.35 4.43 1.70
C GLY A 119 -18.45 4.02 0.24
N THR A 120 -17.48 4.42 -0.57
CA THR A 120 -17.19 3.83 -1.88
C THR A 120 -15.68 3.67 -2.01
N PHE A 121 -15.19 2.62 -2.68
CA PHE A 121 -13.79 2.47 -3.06
C PHE A 121 -13.30 3.69 -3.86
N GLU A 122 -14.14 4.25 -4.73
CA GLU A 122 -13.86 5.54 -5.39
C GLU A 122 -13.56 6.66 -4.38
N SER A 123 -14.34 6.82 -3.31
CA SER A 123 -14.12 7.88 -2.31
C SER A 123 -12.83 7.70 -1.49
N HIS A 124 -12.19 6.53 -1.53
CA HIS A 124 -10.87 6.33 -0.94
C HIS A 124 -9.76 6.93 -1.82
N ILE A 125 -10.01 7.19 -3.11
CA ILE A 125 -9.06 7.90 -3.99
C ILE A 125 -8.87 9.32 -3.48
N MET A 126 -7.63 9.66 -3.14
CA MET A 126 -7.26 10.91 -2.46
C MET A 126 -7.93 11.11 -1.08
N GLY A 127 -8.70 10.13 -0.60
CA GLY A 127 -9.43 10.14 0.67
C GLY A 127 -8.61 9.70 1.89
N SER A 128 -7.29 9.52 1.71
CA SER A 128 -6.34 9.18 2.78
C SER A 128 -6.64 7.82 3.49
N PRO A 129 -6.92 6.73 2.75
CA PRO A 129 -7.32 5.45 3.33
C PRO A 129 -6.20 4.85 4.19
N CYS A 130 -6.56 4.06 5.19
CA CYS A 130 -5.61 3.26 5.94
C CYS A 130 -5.08 2.11 5.07
N ILE A 131 -3.84 1.63 5.25
CA ILE A 131 -3.35 0.52 4.40
C ILE A 131 -4.13 -0.79 4.65
N CYS A 132 -4.70 -0.96 5.85
CA CYS A 132 -5.59 -2.09 6.17
C CYS A 132 -6.95 -2.01 5.47
N GLU A 133 -7.22 -0.96 4.70
CA GLU A 133 -8.46 -0.78 3.93
C GLU A 133 -8.21 -0.92 2.42
N VAL A 134 -6.95 -0.92 1.98
CA VAL A 134 -6.59 -0.97 0.56
C VAL A 134 -6.53 -2.42 0.09
N LEU A 135 -7.32 -2.73 -0.94
CA LEU A 135 -7.17 -3.93 -1.77
C LEU A 135 -6.58 -3.52 -3.13
N PRO A 136 -5.30 -3.81 -3.41
CA PRO A 136 -4.68 -3.42 -4.67
C PRO A 136 -5.45 -3.91 -5.90
N GLY A 137 -5.75 -2.99 -6.82
CA GLY A 137 -6.46 -3.26 -8.08
C GLY A 137 -7.97 -3.45 -7.96
N ALA A 138 -8.57 -3.25 -6.78
CA ALA A 138 -9.99 -3.51 -6.58
C ALA A 138 -10.91 -2.72 -7.53
N LEU A 139 -10.60 -1.46 -7.85
CA LEU A 139 -11.41 -0.66 -8.79
C LEU A 139 -11.36 -1.17 -10.23
N ASN A 140 -10.45 -2.08 -10.57
CA ASN A 140 -10.41 -2.70 -11.89
C ASN A 140 -11.47 -3.80 -12.07
N PHE A 141 -12.06 -4.29 -10.98
CA PHE A 141 -13.02 -5.40 -11.05
C PHE A 141 -14.25 -5.26 -10.15
N THR A 142 -14.27 -4.32 -9.20
CA THR A 142 -15.42 -4.12 -8.31
C THR A 142 -15.48 -2.70 -7.73
N GLU A 143 -16.63 -2.39 -7.15
CA GLU A 143 -16.86 -1.27 -6.23
C GLU A 143 -17.35 -1.84 -4.88
N GLU A 144 -17.37 -1.05 -3.80
CA GLU A 144 -17.80 -1.47 -2.46
C GLU A 144 -19.21 -2.07 -2.49
N ALA A 145 -20.10 -1.50 -3.31
CA ALA A 145 -21.46 -2.03 -3.53
C ALA A 145 -21.47 -3.49 -4.02
N GLY A 146 -20.49 -3.89 -4.82
CA GLY A 146 -20.33 -5.27 -5.28
C GLY A 146 -19.99 -6.22 -4.13
N VAL A 147 -19.13 -5.77 -3.21
CA VAL A 147 -18.76 -6.53 -2.01
C VAL A 147 -19.95 -6.66 -1.06
N LEU A 148 -20.71 -5.59 -0.84
CA LEU A 148 -21.95 -5.62 -0.05
C LEU A 148 -23.00 -6.56 -0.67
N ALA A 149 -23.10 -6.59 -2.00
CA ALA A 149 -24.03 -7.45 -2.72
C ALA A 149 -23.74 -8.95 -2.55
N LEU A 150 -22.47 -9.34 -2.34
CA LEU A 150 -22.08 -10.73 -2.07
C LEU A 150 -22.67 -11.28 -0.77
N VAL A 151 -23.11 -10.41 0.14
CA VAL A 151 -23.74 -10.84 1.40
C VAL A 151 -25.16 -11.36 1.17
N ALA A 152 -25.85 -10.96 0.09
CA ALA A 152 -27.20 -11.42 -0.18
C ALA A 152 -27.27 -12.97 -0.31
N PRO A 153 -28.28 -13.64 0.28
CA PRO A 153 -29.47 -13.09 0.93
C PRO A 153 -29.32 -12.83 2.45
N ARG A 154 -28.12 -12.97 3.03
CA ARG A 154 -27.83 -12.76 4.45
C ARG A 154 -27.93 -11.27 4.80
N ALA A 155 -27.99 -10.94 6.09
CA ALA A 155 -28.33 -9.59 6.53
C ALA A 155 -27.10 -8.69 6.71
N ILE A 156 -27.13 -7.46 6.19
CA ILE A 156 -26.09 -6.44 6.42
C ILE A 156 -26.66 -5.04 6.68
N LYS A 157 -26.12 -4.37 7.70
CA LYS A 157 -26.51 -3.01 8.07
C LYS A 157 -25.29 -2.09 8.11
N MET A 158 -25.44 -0.88 7.58
CA MET A 158 -24.40 0.16 7.64
C MET A 158 -24.80 1.28 8.61
N CYS A 159 -23.89 1.72 9.47
CA CYS A 159 -24.10 2.78 10.44
C CYS A 159 -23.01 3.84 10.29
N ASN A 160 -23.33 4.98 9.68
CA ASN A 160 -22.39 6.09 9.48
C ASN A 160 -22.83 7.35 10.22
N HIS A 161 -21.88 8.25 10.47
CA HIS A 161 -22.08 9.40 11.33
C HIS A 161 -22.01 10.73 10.57
N LYS A 162 -22.86 11.69 10.96
CA LYS A 162 -22.93 13.01 10.32
C LYS A 162 -21.74 13.92 10.59
N LYS A 163 -21.03 13.72 11.71
CA LYS A 163 -19.85 14.50 12.11
C LYS A 163 -18.57 13.67 12.00
N ASP A 164 -18.56 12.66 11.14
CA ASP A 164 -17.35 11.97 10.74
C ASP A 164 -16.46 12.93 9.93
N ASP A 165 -15.16 12.91 10.18
CA ASP A 165 -14.18 13.78 9.51
C ASP A 165 -13.42 13.05 8.40
N ILE A 166 -13.65 11.74 8.23
CA ILE A 166 -13.07 10.95 7.13
C ILE A 166 -13.97 11.07 5.89
N PRO A 167 -13.50 11.68 4.79
CA PRO A 167 -14.33 11.93 3.60
C PRO A 167 -14.96 10.66 3.00
N ALA A 168 -14.23 9.54 3.02
CA ALA A 168 -14.69 8.26 2.49
C ALA A 168 -15.89 7.68 3.28
N PHE A 169 -16.07 8.06 4.54
CA PHE A 169 -17.13 7.54 5.41
C PHE A 169 -18.29 8.51 5.59
N LEU A 170 -18.35 9.57 4.78
CA LEU A 170 -19.49 10.48 4.82
C LEU A 170 -20.77 9.75 4.41
N PRO A 171 -21.93 10.07 5.03
CA PRO A 171 -23.21 9.41 4.74
C PRO A 171 -23.58 9.33 3.26
N VAL A 172 -23.17 10.32 2.46
CA VAL A 172 -23.42 10.35 1.02
C VAL A 172 -22.77 9.17 0.30
N GLU A 173 -21.55 8.79 0.68
CA GLU A 173 -20.82 7.68 0.06
C GLU A 173 -21.43 6.32 0.44
N MET A 174 -21.73 6.12 1.73
CA MET A 174 -22.47 4.93 2.19
C MET A 174 -23.81 4.75 1.45
N ILE A 175 -24.57 5.84 1.26
CA ILE A 175 -25.86 5.79 0.56
C ILE A 175 -25.68 5.39 -0.92
N ARG A 176 -24.59 5.81 -1.58
CA ARG A 176 -24.27 5.36 -2.95
C ARG A 176 -24.07 3.85 -2.98
N SER A 177 -23.25 3.30 -2.10
CA SER A 177 -23.02 1.85 -2.03
C SER A 177 -24.27 1.06 -1.66
N TYR A 178 -25.07 1.55 -0.70
CA TYR A 178 -26.36 0.96 -0.36
C TYR A 178 -27.30 0.88 -1.58
N ASN A 179 -27.50 2.00 -2.28
CA ASN A 179 -28.42 2.07 -3.41
C ASN A 179 -27.98 1.17 -4.57
N ASN A 180 -26.67 1.02 -4.76
CA ASN A 180 -26.10 0.17 -5.81
C ASN A 180 -26.15 -1.33 -5.44
N ALA A 181 -26.07 -1.69 -4.15
CA ALA A 181 -26.14 -3.08 -3.69
C ALA A 181 -27.59 -3.59 -3.53
N LYS A 182 -28.53 -2.73 -3.12
CA LYS A 182 -29.94 -3.10 -2.85
C LYS A 182 -30.66 -3.85 -3.98
N PRO A 183 -30.45 -3.56 -5.28
CA PRO A 183 -31.08 -4.31 -6.36
C PRO A 183 -30.80 -5.82 -6.31
N ILE A 184 -29.62 -6.23 -5.85
CA ILE A 184 -29.28 -7.66 -5.71
C ILE A 184 -30.08 -8.31 -4.58
N PHE A 185 -30.18 -7.65 -3.43
CA PHE A 185 -31.04 -8.11 -2.32
C PHE A 185 -32.51 -8.24 -2.74
N LYS A 186 -32.99 -7.30 -3.57
CA LYS A 186 -34.33 -7.36 -4.16
C LYS A 186 -34.52 -8.56 -5.09
N MET A 187 -33.51 -8.94 -5.89
CA MET A 187 -33.58 -10.14 -6.73
C MET A 187 -33.76 -11.43 -5.91
N TYR A 188 -33.18 -11.47 -4.70
CA TYR A 188 -33.39 -12.57 -3.75
C TYR A 188 -34.69 -12.47 -2.93
N GLY A 189 -35.49 -11.40 -3.12
CA GLY A 189 -36.72 -11.17 -2.35
C GLY A 189 -36.49 -10.76 -0.90
N VAL A 190 -35.29 -10.26 -0.56
CA VAL A 190 -34.88 -9.88 0.80
C VAL A 190 -34.39 -8.44 0.87
N GLU A 191 -35.12 -7.51 0.24
CA GLU A 191 -34.72 -6.10 0.14
C GLU A 191 -34.57 -5.37 1.49
N ASP A 192 -35.14 -5.92 2.56
CA ASP A 192 -35.00 -5.43 3.94
C ASP A 192 -33.77 -6.00 4.67
N ASN A 193 -33.10 -7.03 4.12
CA ASN A 193 -31.87 -7.58 4.68
C ASN A 193 -30.64 -6.71 4.38
N ILE A 194 -30.81 -5.62 3.62
CA ILE A 194 -29.83 -4.55 3.50
C ILE A 194 -30.45 -3.24 3.96
N THR A 195 -29.81 -2.55 4.91
CA THR A 195 -30.30 -1.27 5.43
C THR A 195 -29.16 -0.40 5.92
N TYR A 196 -29.45 0.87 6.20
CA TYR A 196 -28.52 1.78 6.83
C TYR A 196 -29.17 2.64 7.91
N GLN A 197 -28.36 3.16 8.82
CA GLN A 197 -28.78 4.09 9.87
C GLN A 197 -27.75 5.21 10.01
N LEU A 198 -28.23 6.41 10.33
CA LEU A 198 -27.38 7.59 10.52
C LEU A 198 -27.50 8.12 11.94
N PHE A 199 -26.36 8.51 12.53
CA PHE A 199 -26.31 9.17 13.82
C PHE A 199 -25.62 10.52 13.75
N ASP A 200 -26.00 11.46 14.63
CA ASP A 200 -25.38 12.79 14.72
C ASP A 200 -24.13 12.80 15.63
N LEU A 201 -23.25 11.83 15.41
CA LEU A 201 -22.07 11.53 16.24
C LEU A 201 -20.77 11.82 15.47
N ARG A 202 -19.63 11.72 16.15
CA ARG A 202 -18.29 11.75 15.54
C ARG A 202 -17.82 10.34 15.21
N HIS A 203 -16.70 10.19 14.50
CA HIS A 203 -16.07 8.90 14.22
C HIS A 203 -15.88 8.08 15.52
N GLY A 204 -16.35 6.82 15.53
CA GLY A 204 -16.27 5.94 16.70
C GLY A 204 -17.39 4.89 16.76
N TYR A 205 -17.39 4.06 17.81
CA TYR A 205 -18.42 3.06 18.08
C TYR A 205 -19.16 3.40 19.39
N TRP A 206 -20.28 4.12 19.28
CA TRP A 206 -21.00 4.69 20.42
C TRP A 206 -22.10 3.76 20.96
N ALA A 207 -22.76 4.18 22.03
CA ALA A 207 -23.87 3.42 22.62
C ALA A 207 -25.01 3.26 21.62
N GLU A 208 -25.34 4.31 20.88
CA GLU A 208 -26.37 4.33 19.85
C GLU A 208 -26.14 3.27 18.78
N ASP A 209 -24.88 3.08 18.35
CA ASP A 209 -24.48 2.01 17.43
C ASP A 209 -24.69 0.64 18.05
N ARG A 210 -24.28 0.45 19.32
CA ARG A 210 -24.47 -0.83 20.03
C ARG A 210 -25.94 -1.15 20.23
N GLU A 211 -26.77 -0.17 20.52
CA GLU A 211 -28.22 -0.35 20.65
C GLU A 211 -28.86 -0.72 19.31
N ALA A 212 -28.40 -0.13 18.21
CA ALA A 212 -28.80 -0.52 16.85
C ALA A 212 -28.33 -1.93 16.47
N LEU A 213 -27.11 -2.32 16.88
CA LEU A 213 -26.58 -3.68 16.71
C LEU A 213 -27.47 -4.71 17.39
N LEU A 214 -27.83 -4.46 18.66
CA LEU A 214 -28.64 -5.39 19.45
C LEU A 214 -29.98 -5.67 18.78
N GLY A 215 -30.66 -4.63 18.28
CA GLY A 215 -31.90 -4.79 17.53
C GLY A 215 -31.71 -5.60 16.25
N TRP A 216 -30.66 -5.30 15.48
CA TRP A 216 -30.35 -5.98 14.22
C TRP A 216 -30.04 -7.47 14.42
N PHE A 217 -29.20 -7.79 15.40
CA PHE A 217 -28.85 -9.18 15.71
C PHE A 217 -30.03 -9.94 16.34
N ASP A 218 -30.84 -9.30 17.19
CA ASP A 218 -32.03 -9.96 17.76
C ASP A 218 -32.99 -10.40 16.64
N LEU A 219 -33.18 -9.58 15.60
CA LEU A 219 -33.98 -9.94 14.43
C LEU A 219 -33.36 -11.10 13.64
N HIS A 220 -32.11 -10.95 13.19
CA HIS A 220 -31.54 -11.86 12.18
C HIS A 220 -30.89 -13.12 12.75
N LEU A 221 -30.43 -13.10 14.00
CA LEU A 221 -29.74 -14.25 14.62
C LEU A 221 -30.63 -14.99 15.62
N LYS A 222 -31.66 -14.33 16.19
CA LYS A 222 -32.59 -14.97 17.14
C LYS A 222 -34.03 -15.06 16.63
N GLY A 223 -34.37 -14.35 15.56
CA GLY A 223 -35.74 -14.31 15.04
C GLY A 223 -36.72 -13.57 15.96
N ILE A 224 -36.26 -12.60 16.76
CA ILE A 224 -37.09 -11.83 17.70
C ILE A 224 -37.02 -10.33 17.42
N GLY A 225 -38.12 -9.63 17.67
CA GLY A 225 -38.21 -8.19 17.40
C GLY A 225 -38.29 -7.88 15.91
N ASN A 226 -37.97 -6.65 15.54
CA ASN A 226 -38.15 -6.09 14.19
C ASN A 226 -36.94 -5.25 13.73
N GLY A 227 -35.77 -5.42 14.36
CA GLY A 227 -34.55 -4.69 14.00
C GLY A 227 -34.40 -3.30 14.63
N THR A 228 -35.41 -2.80 15.38
CA THR A 228 -35.30 -1.49 16.06
C THR A 228 -34.29 -1.52 17.20
N SER A 229 -33.61 -0.39 17.42
CA SER A 229 -32.62 -0.24 18.50
C SER A 229 -33.15 -0.69 19.86
N LYS A 230 -32.33 -1.44 20.58
CA LYS A 230 -32.61 -1.96 21.91
C LYS A 230 -31.68 -1.31 22.91
N LYS A 231 -32.25 -0.70 23.96
CA LYS A 231 -31.49 -0.03 25.02
C LYS A 231 -30.42 -0.96 25.59
N GLU A 232 -29.17 -0.47 25.66
CA GLU A 232 -28.09 -1.27 26.24
C GLU A 232 -28.23 -1.38 27.76
N THR A 233 -27.88 -2.55 28.31
CA THR A 233 -27.82 -2.73 29.76
C THR A 233 -26.52 -2.11 30.28
N PRO A 234 -26.53 -1.31 31.36
CA PRO A 234 -25.32 -0.73 31.91
C PRO A 234 -24.27 -1.78 32.28
N PHE A 235 -23.00 -1.50 31.99
CA PHE A 235 -21.87 -2.35 32.32
C PHE A 235 -20.67 -1.55 32.78
N LYS A 236 -19.71 -2.24 33.39
CA LYS A 236 -18.40 -1.70 33.72
C LYS A 236 -17.35 -2.47 32.93
N GLN A 237 -16.51 -1.72 32.21
CA GLN A 237 -15.36 -2.26 31.52
C GLN A 237 -14.35 -2.89 32.50
N LEU A 238 -13.74 -3.98 32.07
CA LEU A 238 -12.63 -4.63 32.75
C LEU A 238 -11.32 -3.86 32.50
N PRO A 239 -10.37 -3.91 33.45
CA PRO A 239 -9.00 -3.46 33.20
C PRO A 239 -8.34 -4.18 32.01
N GLU A 240 -7.45 -3.49 31.29
CA GLU A 240 -6.75 -4.02 30.10
C GLU A 240 -6.02 -5.34 30.39
N GLU A 241 -5.41 -5.48 31.57
CA GLU A 241 -4.70 -6.69 31.97
C GLU A 241 -5.57 -7.94 32.05
N LYS A 242 -6.89 -7.78 32.19
CA LYS A 242 -7.85 -8.88 32.16
C LYS A 242 -8.29 -9.28 30.75
N LEU A 243 -7.93 -8.49 29.73
CA LEU A 243 -8.24 -8.74 28.33
C LEU A 243 -7.09 -9.40 27.57
N MET A 244 -5.87 -9.35 28.12
CA MET A 244 -4.70 -10.00 27.55
C MET A 244 -4.75 -11.51 27.79
N VAL A 245 -4.29 -12.28 26.81
CA VAL A 245 -4.11 -13.73 26.93
C VAL A 245 -2.77 -14.01 27.62
N PHE A 246 -1.73 -13.26 27.26
CA PHE A 246 -0.40 -13.39 27.80
C PHE A 246 -0.11 -12.28 28.81
N PRO A 247 0.67 -12.54 29.87
CA PRO A 247 1.19 -11.47 30.70
C PRO A 247 1.98 -10.47 29.84
N LYS A 248 1.91 -9.18 30.20
CA LYS A 248 2.61 -8.12 29.47
C LYS A 248 4.09 -8.45 29.30
N GLY A 249 4.56 -8.43 28.06
CA GLY A 249 5.95 -8.75 27.70
C GLY A 249 6.29 -10.26 27.68
N GLN A 250 5.33 -11.14 27.93
CA GLN A 250 5.50 -12.61 27.95
C GLN A 250 4.63 -13.29 26.89
N ARG A 251 4.53 -12.67 25.70
CA ARG A 251 3.82 -13.28 24.58
C ARG A 251 4.55 -14.55 24.14
N ASP A 252 3.81 -15.59 23.81
CA ASP A 252 4.36 -16.79 23.20
C ASP A 252 5.13 -16.46 21.90
N THR A 253 6.29 -17.09 21.73
CA THR A 253 7.15 -16.88 20.55
C THR A 253 6.54 -17.43 19.27
N ASP A 254 5.57 -18.34 19.37
CA ASP A 254 4.83 -18.87 18.21
C ASP A 254 3.86 -17.82 17.62
N ILE A 255 3.55 -16.73 18.35
CA ILE A 255 2.75 -15.62 17.85
C ILE A 255 3.63 -14.67 17.03
N VAL A 256 3.67 -14.96 15.74
CA VAL A 256 4.45 -14.21 14.75
C VAL A 256 3.90 -12.78 14.59
N SER A 257 4.81 -11.81 14.64
CA SER A 257 4.55 -10.39 14.31
C SER A 257 4.62 -10.12 12.80
N THR A 258 4.14 -8.95 12.36
CA THR A 258 4.27 -8.51 10.97
C THR A 258 5.72 -8.50 10.48
N VAL A 259 6.68 -8.12 11.34
CA VAL A 259 8.12 -8.15 11.04
C VAL A 259 8.58 -9.57 10.76
N GLU A 260 8.36 -10.48 11.70
CA GLU A 260 8.84 -11.87 11.61
C GLU A 260 8.20 -12.58 10.41
N TYR A 261 6.92 -12.34 10.17
CA TYR A 261 6.20 -12.89 9.03
C TYR A 261 6.77 -12.42 7.69
N CYS A 262 7.00 -11.11 7.54
CA CYS A 262 7.59 -10.56 6.31
C CYS A 262 8.99 -11.13 6.05
N ILE A 263 9.82 -11.25 7.09
CA ILE A 263 11.17 -11.81 7.00
C ILE A 263 11.10 -13.28 6.58
N GLU A 264 10.31 -14.10 7.28
CA GLU A 264 10.24 -15.53 7.00
C GLU A 264 9.68 -15.80 5.59
N ARG A 265 8.56 -15.16 5.25
CA ARG A 265 7.90 -15.35 3.96
C ARG A 265 8.74 -14.80 2.82
N GLY A 266 9.33 -13.62 2.99
CA GLY A 266 10.23 -13.01 2.02
C GLY A 266 11.47 -13.85 1.76
N ASN A 267 12.09 -14.42 2.81
CA ASN A 267 13.23 -15.32 2.64
C ASN A 267 12.85 -16.59 1.85
N LYS A 268 11.70 -17.21 2.15
CA LYS A 268 11.20 -18.36 1.38
C LYS A 268 11.02 -18.03 -0.11
N LEU A 269 10.41 -16.88 -0.41
CA LEU A 269 10.22 -16.41 -1.79
C LEU A 269 11.56 -16.16 -2.49
N ARG A 270 12.48 -15.44 -1.83
CA ARG A 270 13.81 -15.15 -2.36
C ARG A 270 14.62 -16.41 -2.60
N THR A 271 14.63 -17.36 -1.66
CA THR A 271 15.31 -18.65 -1.84
C THR A 271 14.75 -19.43 -3.03
N SER A 272 13.41 -19.46 -3.18
CA SER A 272 12.77 -20.09 -4.34
C SER A 272 13.20 -19.43 -5.66
N PHE A 273 13.22 -18.10 -5.70
CA PHE A 273 13.71 -17.33 -6.84
C PHE A 273 15.19 -17.67 -7.16
N LEU A 274 16.08 -17.61 -6.17
CA LEU A 274 17.52 -17.85 -6.36
C LEU A 274 17.86 -19.29 -6.77
N ASN A 275 16.97 -20.24 -6.49
CA ASN A 275 17.11 -21.64 -6.89
C ASN A 275 16.48 -21.95 -8.26
N SER A 276 15.83 -20.96 -8.90
CA SER A 276 15.28 -21.13 -10.25
C SER A 276 16.42 -21.26 -11.29
N GLY A 277 16.31 -22.27 -12.17
CA GLY A 277 17.40 -22.64 -13.09
C GLY A 277 17.43 -21.90 -14.44
N SER A 278 16.33 -21.25 -14.82
CA SER A 278 16.23 -20.45 -16.05
C SER A 278 15.00 -19.56 -15.98
N PHE A 279 15.00 -18.47 -16.74
CA PHE A 279 13.89 -17.53 -16.80
C PHE A 279 13.62 -17.14 -18.25
N ASP A 280 12.35 -16.95 -18.60
CA ASP A 280 11.97 -16.29 -19.86
C ASP A 280 12.03 -14.77 -19.66
N ALA A 281 12.95 -14.11 -20.36
CA ALA A 281 13.18 -12.68 -20.21
C ALA A 281 12.00 -11.83 -20.65
N GLU A 282 11.31 -12.19 -21.73
CA GLU A 282 10.19 -11.41 -22.24
C GLU A 282 8.97 -11.58 -21.33
N LEU A 283 8.68 -12.82 -20.91
CA LEU A 283 7.64 -13.07 -19.92
C LEU A 283 7.90 -12.29 -18.62
N LYS A 284 9.15 -12.29 -18.13
CA LYS A 284 9.50 -11.54 -16.91
C LYS A 284 9.39 -10.02 -17.08
N ARG A 285 9.58 -9.48 -18.29
CA ARG A 285 9.31 -8.06 -18.57
C ARG A 285 7.82 -7.76 -18.57
N ASP A 286 6.99 -8.64 -19.15
CA ASP A 286 5.55 -8.48 -19.15
C ASP A 286 4.98 -8.55 -17.73
N GLU A 287 5.40 -9.54 -16.94
CA GLU A 287 5.03 -9.62 -15.52
C GLU A 287 5.48 -8.36 -14.74
N LEU A 288 6.66 -7.81 -15.04
CA LEU A 288 7.13 -6.57 -14.42
C LEU A 288 6.28 -5.36 -14.83
N ARG A 289 5.84 -5.26 -16.09
CA ARG A 289 4.90 -4.21 -16.55
C ARG A 289 3.58 -4.27 -15.77
N ASP A 290 3.07 -5.47 -15.57
CA ASP A 290 1.81 -5.69 -14.84
C ASP A 290 1.95 -5.33 -13.35
N ILE A 291 3.04 -5.73 -12.69
CA ILE A 291 3.31 -5.37 -11.28
C ILE A 291 3.43 -3.86 -11.10
N LEU A 292 4.02 -3.17 -12.07
CA LEU A 292 4.14 -1.72 -12.04
C LEU A 292 2.82 -1.01 -12.36
N GLY A 293 1.86 -1.69 -13.01
CA GLY A 293 0.68 -1.07 -13.60
C GLY A 293 1.05 -0.14 -14.77
N ALA A 294 2.09 -0.50 -15.54
CA ALA A 294 2.68 0.32 -16.60
C ALA A 294 2.46 -0.27 -18.01
N SER A 295 1.39 -1.05 -18.20
CA SER A 295 1.06 -1.69 -19.47
C SER A 295 0.66 -0.66 -20.55
N GLU A 296 0.01 0.43 -20.14
CA GLU A 296 -0.22 1.60 -20.99
C GLU A 296 0.99 2.54 -20.98
N LYS A 297 1.40 3.03 -22.16
CA LYS A 297 2.53 3.96 -22.30
C LYS A 297 2.04 5.41 -22.27
N SER A 298 2.71 6.26 -21.49
CA SER A 298 2.54 7.71 -21.62
C SER A 298 3.32 8.22 -22.84
N ILE A 299 2.66 9.01 -23.68
CA ILE A 299 3.24 9.61 -24.89
C ILE A 299 3.37 11.12 -24.66
N LEU A 300 4.48 11.71 -25.11
CA LEU A 300 4.66 13.17 -25.09
C LEU A 300 3.72 13.82 -26.12
N GLU A 301 2.83 14.69 -25.67
CA GLU A 301 1.90 15.43 -26.53
C GLU A 301 2.36 16.86 -26.75
N ASN A 302 2.66 17.59 -25.68
CA ASN A 302 3.09 18.98 -25.75
C ASN A 302 4.33 19.26 -24.90
N VAL A 303 5.10 20.26 -25.31
CA VAL A 303 6.25 20.80 -24.56
C VAL A 303 5.97 22.25 -24.25
N HIS A 304 5.67 22.54 -22.99
CA HIS A 304 5.46 23.90 -22.49
C HIS A 304 6.80 24.50 -22.10
N LYS A 305 7.29 25.50 -22.85
CA LYS A 305 8.58 26.15 -22.60
C LYS A 305 8.43 27.45 -21.83
N TYR A 306 9.22 27.61 -20.77
CA TYR A 306 9.26 28.82 -19.93
C TYR A 306 10.57 29.60 -20.09
N SER A 307 10.59 30.82 -19.54
CA SER A 307 11.77 31.70 -19.57
C SER A 307 12.99 31.04 -18.93
N LYS A 308 14.12 31.04 -19.65
CA LYS A 308 15.41 30.52 -19.20
C LYS A 308 15.86 31.23 -17.92
N MET A 309 16.48 30.49 -16.99
CA MET A 309 16.99 31.05 -15.74
C MET A 309 18.37 30.50 -15.43
N ASN A 310 19.38 31.37 -15.26
CA ASN A 310 20.74 30.99 -14.84
C ASN A 310 21.35 29.83 -15.66
N GLY A 311 21.13 29.83 -16.99
CA GLY A 311 21.63 28.79 -17.89
C GLY A 311 20.75 27.54 -18.00
N TRP A 312 19.65 27.46 -17.26
CA TRP A 312 18.68 26.37 -17.29
C TRP A 312 17.49 26.67 -18.20
N ASP A 313 17.24 25.77 -19.14
CA ASP A 313 15.98 25.72 -19.87
C ASP A 313 14.91 25.08 -18.98
N ARG A 314 13.69 25.59 -19.04
CA ARG A 314 12.58 25.24 -18.14
C ARG A 314 11.41 24.75 -18.97
N PHE A 315 10.93 23.55 -18.66
CA PHE A 315 9.83 22.93 -19.38
C PHE A 315 8.81 22.30 -18.44
N THR A 316 7.59 22.16 -18.96
CA THR A 316 6.64 21.16 -18.49
C THR A 316 6.29 20.28 -19.68
N LEU A 317 6.49 18.97 -19.54
CA LEU A 317 6.13 17.98 -20.56
C LEU A 317 4.72 17.48 -20.28
N GLU A 318 3.82 17.65 -21.24
CA GLU A 318 2.44 17.18 -21.15
C GLU A 318 2.31 15.83 -21.85
N THR A 319 1.69 14.87 -21.17
CA THR A 319 1.54 13.50 -21.67
C THR A 319 0.09 13.15 -22.00
N SER A 320 -0.07 12.09 -22.80
CA SER A 320 -1.37 11.56 -23.22
C SER A 320 -2.27 11.06 -22.08
N ASP A 321 -1.70 10.79 -20.91
CA ASP A 321 -2.43 10.48 -19.67
C ASP A 321 -2.64 11.72 -18.78
N ASN A 322 -2.59 12.92 -19.38
CA ASN A 322 -2.83 14.23 -18.77
C ASN A 322 -1.89 14.57 -17.60
N LYS A 323 -0.65 14.06 -17.63
CA LYS A 323 0.37 14.42 -16.64
C LYS A 323 1.19 15.59 -17.13
N LEU A 324 1.63 16.39 -16.18
CA LEU A 324 2.52 17.52 -16.38
C LEU A 324 3.82 17.22 -15.63
N ILE A 325 4.91 17.01 -16.36
CA ILE A 325 6.22 16.66 -15.80
C ILE A 325 7.11 17.92 -15.84
N PRO A 326 7.40 18.58 -14.71
CA PRO A 326 8.34 19.70 -14.65
C PRO A 326 9.77 19.23 -14.87
N VAL A 327 10.47 19.86 -15.82
CA VAL A 327 11.85 19.50 -16.19
C VAL A 327 12.71 20.75 -16.30
N LEU A 328 13.85 20.74 -15.61
CA LEU A 328 14.95 21.68 -15.83
C LEU A 328 16.02 21.01 -16.67
N VAL A 329 16.40 21.61 -17.79
CA VAL A 329 17.46 21.09 -18.66
C VAL A 329 18.62 22.08 -18.74
N ARG A 330 19.84 21.60 -18.52
CA ARG A 330 21.05 22.31 -18.87
C ARG A 330 21.74 21.56 -20.00
N PRO A 331 21.91 22.19 -21.17
CA PRO A 331 22.50 21.54 -22.33
C PRO A 331 23.98 21.22 -22.11
N LEU A 332 24.49 20.35 -23.00
CA LEU A 332 25.88 19.92 -23.07
C LEU A 332 26.84 21.13 -23.17
N SER A 333 27.96 21.07 -22.44
CA SER A 333 29.07 22.03 -22.60
C SER A 333 30.16 21.55 -23.55
N ASN A 334 30.16 20.25 -23.91
CA ASN A 334 31.13 19.58 -24.79
C ASN A 334 30.42 18.61 -25.77
N ASN A 335 31.15 18.00 -26.70
CA ASN A 335 30.65 16.98 -27.66
C ASN A 335 30.32 15.60 -27.03
N SER A 336 29.98 15.50 -25.74
CA SER A 336 29.76 14.20 -25.07
C SER A 336 28.48 13.48 -25.52
N ASN A 337 27.49 14.21 -26.04
CA ASN A 337 26.16 13.73 -26.44
C ASN A 337 25.45 12.87 -25.37
N GLU A 338 25.89 12.94 -24.11
CA GLU A 338 25.38 12.16 -22.99
C GLU A 338 24.60 13.06 -22.03
N PHE A 339 23.39 12.63 -21.67
CA PHE A 339 22.55 13.30 -20.69
C PHE A 339 22.36 12.45 -19.43
N VAL A 340 22.29 13.12 -18.28
CA VAL A 340 21.92 12.51 -17.00
C VAL A 340 20.57 13.08 -16.57
N ILE A 341 19.57 12.20 -16.42
CA ILE A 341 18.28 12.53 -15.79
C ILE A 341 18.42 12.29 -14.30
N VAL A 342 18.22 13.33 -13.49
CA VAL A 342 18.33 13.26 -12.02
C VAL A 342 16.95 13.39 -11.39
N ALA A 343 16.58 12.42 -10.55
CA ALA A 343 15.29 12.37 -9.87
C ALA A 343 15.45 12.07 -8.37
N ASN A 344 14.58 12.67 -7.56
CA ASN A 344 14.54 12.45 -6.11
C ASN A 344 13.07 12.37 -5.64
N PRO A 345 12.69 11.36 -4.82
CA PRO A 345 11.32 11.20 -4.33
C PRO A 345 10.81 12.39 -3.51
N GLU A 346 11.70 13.23 -2.98
CA GLU A 346 11.33 14.43 -2.22
C GLU A 346 11.27 15.71 -3.08
N GLY A 347 11.53 15.59 -4.39
CA GLY A 347 11.57 16.68 -5.36
C GLY A 347 12.97 17.24 -5.60
N LYS A 348 13.11 18.04 -6.66
CA LYS A 348 14.37 18.63 -7.14
C LYS A 348 15.13 19.45 -6.10
N ASP A 349 14.41 20.09 -5.17
CA ASP A 349 15.01 20.92 -4.10
C ASP A 349 15.81 20.07 -3.10
N LYS A 350 15.65 18.75 -3.12
CA LYS A 350 16.42 17.79 -2.31
C LYS A 350 17.59 17.16 -3.06
N ILE A 351 17.84 17.55 -4.31
CA ILE A 351 19.02 17.09 -5.05
C ILE A 351 20.25 17.89 -4.59
N PRO A 352 21.33 17.22 -4.14
CA PRO A 352 22.54 17.91 -3.70
C PRO A 352 23.16 18.75 -4.83
N SER A 353 23.51 20.00 -4.51
CA SER A 353 24.15 20.91 -5.47
C SER A 353 25.51 20.40 -5.95
N ASP A 354 26.26 19.70 -5.09
CA ASP A 354 27.54 19.07 -5.45
C ASP A 354 27.38 18.01 -6.54
N LEU A 355 26.31 17.21 -6.51
CA LEU A 355 26.01 16.23 -7.55
C LEU A 355 25.74 16.92 -8.89
N VAL A 356 24.90 17.96 -8.88
CA VAL A 356 24.60 18.76 -10.07
C VAL A 356 25.89 19.37 -10.66
N ASN A 357 26.73 19.94 -9.79
CA ASN A 357 28.00 20.53 -10.18
C ASN A 357 29.00 19.51 -10.75
N GLU A 358 29.06 18.30 -10.18
CA GLU A 358 29.92 17.21 -10.66
C GLU A 358 29.51 16.78 -12.08
N ILE A 359 28.20 16.57 -12.31
CA ILE A 359 27.67 16.20 -13.63
C ILE A 359 28.00 17.28 -14.66
N ILE A 360 27.77 18.56 -14.33
CA ILE A 360 28.09 19.69 -15.23
C ILE A 360 29.59 19.77 -15.52
N LYS A 361 30.45 19.61 -14.51
CA LYS A 361 31.92 19.61 -14.68
C LYS A 361 32.42 18.47 -15.54
N SER A 362 31.71 17.33 -15.56
CA SER A 362 32.03 16.19 -16.44
C SER A 362 31.72 16.44 -17.92
N GLY A 363 31.06 17.56 -18.26
CA GLY A 363 30.73 17.94 -19.64
C GLY A 363 29.49 17.25 -20.21
N LYS A 364 28.68 16.61 -19.36
CA LYS A 364 27.40 15.99 -19.71
C LYS A 364 26.26 16.99 -19.66
N GLY A 365 25.20 16.73 -20.42
CA GLY A 365 23.91 17.41 -20.25
C GLY A 365 23.22 16.90 -18.99
N ILE A 366 22.40 17.73 -18.36
CA ILE A 366 21.64 17.34 -17.17
C ILE A 366 20.18 17.76 -17.31
N ALA A 367 19.28 16.83 -17.00
CA ALA A 367 17.87 17.07 -16.82
C ALA A 367 17.50 16.77 -15.37
N ILE A 368 16.87 17.71 -14.67
CA ILE A 368 16.36 17.52 -13.32
C ILE A 368 14.84 17.50 -13.40
N VAL A 369 14.22 16.47 -12.83
CA VAL A 369 12.79 16.21 -12.96
C VAL A 369 12.10 16.18 -11.61
N ASP A 370 10.89 16.74 -11.55
CA ASP A 370 9.91 16.43 -10.52
C ASP A 370 8.92 15.43 -11.10
N LEU A 371 8.84 14.25 -10.48
CA LEU A 371 7.98 13.15 -10.92
C LEU A 371 6.62 13.24 -10.20
N SER A 372 5.61 12.52 -10.67
CA SER A 372 4.27 12.49 -10.06
C SER A 372 4.34 12.40 -8.54
N GLY A 373 3.76 13.40 -7.84
CA GLY A 373 3.73 13.46 -6.38
C GLY A 373 4.95 14.11 -5.72
N THR A 374 5.96 14.55 -6.48
CA THR A 374 7.20 15.17 -5.96
C THR A 374 7.36 16.62 -6.42
N GLY A 375 8.03 17.45 -5.62
CA GLY A 375 8.35 18.85 -5.96
C GLY A 375 7.18 19.66 -6.55
N GLU A 376 7.36 20.23 -7.74
CA GLU A 376 6.34 20.97 -8.49
C GLU A 376 5.16 20.11 -8.98
N ALA A 377 5.35 18.78 -9.08
CA ALA A 377 4.31 17.82 -9.44
C ALA A 377 3.61 17.22 -8.20
N SER A 378 3.80 17.80 -7.01
CA SER A 378 3.09 17.41 -5.80
C SER A 378 1.70 18.05 -5.73
N SER A 379 0.75 17.35 -5.09
CA SER A 379 -0.58 17.88 -4.85
C SER A 379 -0.67 18.54 -3.47
N ALA A 380 -1.15 19.78 -3.42
CA ALA A 380 -1.48 20.45 -2.16
C ALA A 380 -2.52 19.66 -1.35
N SER A 381 -3.50 19.02 -2.01
CA SER A 381 -4.50 18.20 -1.33
C SER A 381 -3.93 16.91 -0.74
N ALA A 382 -2.85 16.36 -1.31
CA ALA A 382 -2.15 15.21 -0.73
C ALA A 382 -1.39 15.58 0.56
N GLY A 383 -0.89 16.81 0.67
CA GLY A 383 -0.16 17.31 1.84
C GLY A 383 -1.04 17.84 2.98
N LEU A 384 -2.32 18.10 2.73
CA LEU A 384 -3.27 18.64 3.73
C LEU A 384 -3.87 17.57 4.64
N SER A 385 -3.79 16.29 4.27
CA SER A 385 -4.30 15.19 5.09
C SER A 385 -3.30 14.80 6.18
N TYR A 386 -3.41 15.49 7.31
CA TYR A 386 -2.92 15.07 8.63
C TYR A 386 -1.39 14.99 8.85
N GLY A 387 -0.55 15.54 7.97
CA GLY A 387 0.91 15.62 8.19
C GLY A 387 1.67 14.30 8.03
N TRP A 388 1.02 13.27 7.51
CA TRP A 388 1.64 12.02 7.07
C TRP A 388 2.28 12.24 5.70
N GLY A 389 3.35 11.53 5.38
CA GLY A 389 4.29 11.88 4.31
C GLY A 389 3.70 12.09 2.89
N LYS A 390 4.57 12.60 2.01
CA LYS A 390 4.15 13.24 0.75
C LYS A 390 3.53 12.29 -0.27
N LEU A 391 3.81 10.99 -0.21
CA LEU A 391 3.38 10.03 -1.23
C LEU A 391 2.36 9.01 -0.72
N ARG A 392 2.04 8.94 0.58
CA ARG A 392 1.04 8.00 1.11
C ARG A 392 -0.31 8.08 0.40
N VAL A 393 -0.89 9.27 0.31
CA VAL A 393 -2.25 9.43 -0.25
C VAL A 393 -2.27 9.03 -1.73
N ILE A 394 -1.27 9.48 -2.49
CA ILE A 394 -1.18 9.20 -3.92
C ILE A 394 -0.87 7.72 -4.14
N SER A 395 0.10 7.15 -3.42
CA SER A 395 0.48 5.73 -3.52
C SER A 395 -0.72 4.80 -3.27
N ARG A 396 -1.49 5.04 -2.20
CA ARG A 396 -2.68 4.24 -1.89
C ARG A 396 -3.79 4.43 -2.93
N SER A 397 -3.90 5.61 -3.53
CA SER A 397 -4.84 5.88 -4.62
C SER A 397 -4.46 5.12 -5.89
N GLU A 398 -3.18 5.13 -6.25
CA GLU A 398 -2.67 4.33 -7.38
C GLU A 398 -2.92 2.84 -7.15
N LEU A 399 -2.70 2.34 -5.93
CA LEU A 399 -2.97 0.95 -5.59
C LEU A 399 -4.44 0.56 -5.82
N TRP A 400 -5.40 1.40 -5.43
CA TRP A 400 -6.83 1.15 -5.71
C TRP A 400 -7.11 1.02 -7.21
N LEU A 401 -6.44 1.82 -8.04
CA LEU A 401 -6.54 1.84 -9.50
C LEU A 401 -5.70 0.73 -10.17
N GLY A 402 -5.03 -0.13 -9.39
CA GLY A 402 -4.16 -1.18 -9.90
C GLY A 402 -2.87 -0.67 -10.54
N ARG A 403 -2.43 0.53 -10.15
CA ARG A 403 -1.21 1.19 -10.58
C ARG A 403 -0.25 1.37 -9.40
N THR A 404 0.96 1.82 -9.68
CA THR A 404 1.97 2.09 -8.65
C THR A 404 2.72 3.39 -8.94
N ILE A 405 3.20 4.07 -7.90
CA ILE A 405 4.04 5.28 -8.06
C ILE A 405 5.27 4.97 -8.92
N LEU A 406 5.92 3.82 -8.72
CA LEU A 406 7.08 3.42 -9.51
C LEU A 406 6.73 3.17 -10.98
N GLY A 407 5.56 2.62 -11.28
CA GLY A 407 5.07 2.49 -12.65
C GLY A 407 4.82 3.84 -13.31
N GLU A 408 4.23 4.78 -12.58
CA GLU A 408 4.05 6.15 -13.05
C GLU A 408 5.39 6.84 -13.34
N TRP A 409 6.36 6.70 -12.44
CA TRP A 409 7.69 7.26 -12.62
C TRP A 409 8.47 6.60 -13.76
N VAL A 410 8.30 5.31 -14.01
CA VAL A 410 8.87 4.62 -15.18
C VAL A 410 8.35 5.25 -16.47
N LYS A 411 7.04 5.52 -16.57
CA LYS A 411 6.44 6.16 -17.75
C LYS A 411 6.96 7.59 -17.94
N GLU A 412 7.04 8.37 -16.86
CA GLU A 412 7.51 9.75 -16.90
C GLU A 412 9.00 9.85 -17.28
N LEU A 413 9.86 9.02 -16.68
CA LEU A 413 11.28 8.96 -17.03
C LEU A 413 11.48 8.55 -18.50
N ASN A 414 10.64 7.66 -19.03
CA ASN A 414 10.65 7.29 -20.45
C ASN A 414 10.34 8.49 -21.36
N VAL A 415 9.32 9.28 -21.00
CA VAL A 415 8.94 10.51 -21.72
C VAL A 415 10.09 11.51 -21.70
N VAL A 416 10.71 11.75 -20.55
CA VAL A 416 11.85 12.68 -20.42
C VAL A 416 13.05 12.19 -21.25
N ALA A 417 13.38 10.90 -21.22
CA ALA A 417 14.46 10.35 -22.02
C ALA A 417 14.21 10.50 -23.53
N LYS A 418 12.98 10.28 -23.99
CA LYS A 418 12.59 10.52 -25.40
C LYS A 418 12.66 11.99 -25.78
N PHE A 419 12.20 12.89 -24.91
CA PHE A 419 12.31 14.34 -25.11
C PHE A 419 13.78 14.79 -25.26
N LEU A 420 14.69 14.30 -24.42
CA LEU A 420 16.11 14.63 -24.54
C LEU A 420 16.73 14.08 -25.83
N ASN A 421 16.30 12.91 -26.30
CA ASN A 421 16.72 12.37 -27.59
C ASN A 421 16.22 13.23 -28.76
N SER A 422 14.94 13.61 -28.77
CA SER A 422 14.33 14.37 -29.87
C SER A 422 14.82 15.82 -29.93
N ASP A 423 14.83 16.53 -28.80
CA ASP A 423 15.00 17.98 -28.74
C ASP A 423 16.44 18.39 -28.45
N TYR A 424 17.17 17.57 -27.68
CA TYR A 424 18.57 17.83 -27.31
C TYR A 424 19.56 16.90 -28.02
N LYS A 425 19.09 16.01 -28.90
CA LYS A 425 19.90 15.05 -29.67
C LYS A 425 20.79 14.17 -28.78
N ALA A 426 20.30 13.83 -27.59
CA ALA A 426 20.98 12.93 -26.68
C ALA A 426 21.21 11.57 -27.36
N GLN A 427 22.47 11.12 -27.42
CA GLN A 427 22.84 9.80 -27.94
C GLN A 427 22.93 8.77 -26.83
N LYS A 428 23.23 9.21 -25.60
CA LYS A 428 23.27 8.36 -24.41
C LYS A 428 22.49 9.01 -23.27
N VAL A 429 21.70 8.21 -22.56
CA VAL A 429 20.92 8.65 -21.40
C VAL A 429 21.29 7.81 -20.19
N CYS A 430 21.67 8.50 -19.11
CA CYS A 430 21.86 7.92 -17.79
C CYS A 430 20.70 8.35 -16.89
N ILE A 431 20.13 7.43 -16.11
CA ILE A 431 19.22 7.78 -15.01
C ILE A 431 20.01 7.77 -13.70
N ASP A 432 20.03 8.88 -12.98
CA ASP A 432 20.61 9.00 -11.63
C ASP A 432 19.50 9.30 -10.62
N GLY A 433 18.99 8.24 -9.99
CA GLY A 433 17.84 8.31 -9.09
C GLY A 433 18.24 8.06 -7.64
N ASN A 434 17.70 8.88 -6.73
CA ASN A 434 17.83 8.68 -5.29
C ASN A 434 16.67 7.81 -4.74
N LYS A 435 16.98 6.90 -3.82
CA LYS A 435 16.04 5.98 -3.17
C LYS A 435 15.15 5.25 -4.18
N GLU A 436 13.83 5.29 -4.02
CA GLU A 436 12.85 4.64 -4.91
C GLU A 436 12.86 5.22 -6.34
N ALA A 437 13.30 6.46 -6.57
CA ALA A 437 13.46 6.98 -7.93
C ALA A 437 14.58 6.26 -8.70
N GLY A 438 15.60 5.73 -8.00
CA GLY A 438 16.61 4.86 -8.58
C GLY A 438 16.02 3.53 -9.06
N LEU A 439 15.05 2.97 -8.31
CA LEU A 439 14.32 1.77 -8.74
C LEU A 439 13.49 2.04 -10.00
N ALA A 440 12.80 3.18 -10.08
CA ALA A 440 12.08 3.56 -11.30
C ALA A 440 13.02 3.63 -12.51
N GLY A 441 14.22 4.19 -12.35
CA GLY A 441 15.25 4.17 -13.40
C GLY A 441 15.70 2.76 -13.80
N LEU A 442 15.87 1.87 -12.81
CA LEU A 442 16.20 0.46 -13.04
C LEU A 442 15.10 -0.27 -13.82
N PHE A 443 13.85 -0.09 -13.42
CA PHE A 443 12.70 -0.71 -14.06
C PHE A 443 12.49 -0.16 -15.48
N LEU A 444 12.71 1.14 -15.70
CA LEU A 444 12.73 1.69 -17.04
C LEU A 444 13.79 1.01 -17.91
N GLY A 445 15.01 0.84 -17.42
CA GLY A 445 16.07 0.13 -18.15
C GLY A 445 15.74 -1.35 -18.40
N ALA A 446 14.95 -1.98 -17.52
CA ALA A 446 14.42 -3.33 -17.71
C ALA A 446 13.24 -3.39 -18.70
N LEU A 447 12.57 -2.31 -19.03
CA LEU A 447 11.38 -2.34 -19.89
C LEU A 447 11.59 -1.69 -21.26
N GLU A 448 12.55 -0.77 -21.36
CA GLU A 448 12.77 0.08 -22.52
C GLU A 448 14.26 0.16 -22.90
N VAL A 449 14.52 0.47 -24.17
CA VAL A 449 15.88 0.45 -24.73
C VAL A 449 16.62 1.80 -24.64
N ASN A 450 15.91 2.88 -24.31
CA ASN A 450 16.36 4.27 -24.37
C ASN A 450 17.21 4.75 -23.18
N VAL A 451 17.60 3.85 -22.28
CA VAL A 451 18.51 4.13 -21.16
C VAL A 451 19.79 3.33 -21.35
N ASP A 452 20.95 3.95 -21.16
CA ASP A 452 22.26 3.32 -21.34
C ASP A 452 22.90 2.92 -20.01
N ASN A 453 22.78 3.78 -19.00
CA ASN A 453 23.35 3.56 -17.67
C ASN A 453 22.35 3.95 -16.58
N ILE A 454 22.44 3.29 -15.43
CA ILE A 454 21.56 3.53 -14.29
C ILE A 454 22.40 3.69 -13.03
N ILE A 455 22.18 4.77 -12.30
CA ILE A 455 22.78 5.05 -11.01
C ILE A 455 21.64 5.04 -9.97
N LEU A 456 21.75 4.15 -9.00
CA LEU A 456 20.84 4.01 -7.88
C LEU A 456 21.53 4.49 -6.61
N ARG A 457 21.11 5.64 -6.05
CA ARG A 457 21.68 6.18 -4.81
C ARG A 457 20.78 5.84 -3.65
N LYS A 458 21.32 5.20 -2.60
CA LYS A 458 20.54 4.85 -1.39
C LYS A 458 19.26 4.09 -1.72
N SER A 459 19.29 3.25 -2.74
CA SER A 459 18.19 2.41 -3.18
C SER A 459 18.35 1.00 -2.60
N PRO A 460 17.23 0.27 -2.40
CA PRO A 460 17.30 -1.06 -1.84
C PRO A 460 17.86 -2.04 -2.86
N VAL A 461 18.70 -2.98 -2.41
CA VAL A 461 19.25 -4.06 -3.26
C VAL A 461 18.35 -5.29 -3.34
N SER A 462 17.27 -5.29 -2.55
CA SER A 462 16.28 -6.37 -2.47
C SER A 462 15.02 -5.80 -1.83
N TYR A 463 13.85 -6.33 -2.21
CA TYR A 463 12.56 -6.04 -1.53
C TYR A 463 12.36 -6.82 -0.22
N LEU A 464 13.35 -7.64 0.18
CA LEU A 464 13.33 -8.38 1.44
C LEU A 464 13.30 -7.42 2.62
N PHE A 465 12.27 -7.56 3.45
CA PHE A 465 12.16 -6.85 4.71
C PHE A 465 13.25 -7.34 5.69
N ASP A 466 13.92 -6.41 6.37
CA ASP A 466 15.01 -6.72 7.31
C ASP A 466 14.70 -6.35 8.75
N THR A 467 14.19 -5.14 9.03
CA THR A 467 13.91 -4.71 10.40
C THR A 467 12.85 -3.62 10.46
N ARG A 468 12.25 -3.38 11.63
CA ARG A 468 11.28 -2.28 11.79
C ARG A 468 11.96 -0.91 11.81
N GLN A 469 13.17 -0.80 12.36
CA GLN A 469 13.87 0.48 12.48
C GLN A 469 14.27 0.99 11.09
N GLY A 470 13.84 2.21 10.75
CA GLY A 470 14.11 2.83 9.44
C GLY A 470 13.09 2.47 8.36
N ILE A 471 11.92 1.91 8.71
CA ILE A 471 10.86 1.62 7.74
C ILE A 471 10.38 2.85 6.97
N ASP A 472 10.50 4.04 7.56
CA ASP A 472 10.18 5.34 6.95
C ASP A 472 11.31 5.91 6.06
N PHE A 473 12.40 5.16 5.85
CA PHE A 473 13.49 5.58 4.99
C PHE A 473 13.02 5.84 3.55
N PHE A 474 12.09 5.02 3.07
CA PHE A 474 11.41 5.17 1.78
C PHE A 474 9.97 5.66 1.99
N SER A 475 9.42 6.35 0.99
CA SER A 475 8.00 6.71 1.00
C SER A 475 7.10 5.49 0.78
N ALA A 476 5.79 5.69 0.94
CA ALA A 476 4.77 4.70 0.58
C ALA A 476 4.85 4.25 -0.89
N GLY A 477 5.47 5.05 -1.77
CA GLY A 477 5.59 4.78 -3.20
C GLY A 477 6.57 3.66 -3.54
N VAL A 478 7.38 3.18 -2.59
CA VAL A 478 8.37 2.12 -2.85
C VAL A 478 7.75 0.73 -3.03
N HIS A 479 6.57 0.49 -2.45
CA HIS A 479 6.00 -0.85 -2.37
C HIS A 479 5.38 -1.30 -3.70
N LEU A 480 5.69 -2.54 -4.08
CA LEU A 480 5.19 -3.20 -5.29
C LEU A 480 4.50 -4.52 -4.89
N PRO A 481 3.16 -4.60 -4.98
CA PRO A 481 2.41 -5.81 -4.64
C PRO A 481 2.93 -7.04 -5.41
N GLY A 482 3.47 -8.02 -4.68
CA GLY A 482 3.92 -9.29 -5.24
C GLY A 482 5.31 -9.28 -5.89
N PHE A 483 6.12 -8.23 -5.70
CA PHE A 483 7.44 -8.15 -6.34
C PHE A 483 8.36 -9.32 -5.97
N LEU A 484 8.36 -9.77 -4.71
CA LEU A 484 9.14 -10.94 -4.29
C LEU A 484 8.58 -12.28 -4.80
N LYS A 485 7.31 -12.33 -5.24
CA LYS A 485 6.76 -13.50 -5.94
C LYS A 485 7.29 -13.56 -7.38
N TRP A 486 7.53 -12.41 -8.01
CA TRP A 486 8.06 -12.31 -9.36
C TRP A 486 9.56 -12.61 -9.44
N GLY A 487 10.33 -12.10 -8.48
CA GLY A 487 11.78 -12.23 -8.40
C GLY A 487 12.34 -11.27 -7.35
N ASP A 488 13.34 -10.47 -7.71
CA ASP A 488 13.86 -9.41 -6.85
C ASP A 488 14.61 -8.34 -7.67
N VAL A 489 15.23 -7.36 -7.02
CA VAL A 489 15.99 -6.27 -7.67
C VAL A 489 17.12 -6.82 -8.56
N SER A 490 17.75 -7.93 -8.17
CA SER A 490 18.78 -8.62 -8.95
C SER A 490 18.25 -9.14 -10.30
N LEU A 491 16.98 -9.56 -10.35
CA LEU A 491 16.30 -9.94 -11.60
C LEU A 491 16.07 -8.72 -12.50
N ALA A 492 15.54 -7.63 -11.95
CA ALA A 492 15.34 -6.38 -12.71
C ALA A 492 16.67 -5.85 -13.27
N ALA A 493 17.74 -5.93 -12.48
CA ALA A 493 19.08 -5.55 -12.89
C ALA A 493 19.63 -6.41 -14.02
N ALA A 494 19.46 -7.73 -13.95
CA ALA A 494 19.83 -8.63 -15.04
C ALA A 494 19.07 -8.25 -16.30
N LEU A 495 17.73 -8.19 -16.22
CA LEU A 495 16.81 -7.85 -17.31
C LEU A 495 17.18 -6.54 -18.00
N SER A 496 17.71 -5.55 -17.29
CA SER A 496 18.07 -4.26 -17.91
C SER A 496 19.10 -4.37 -19.04
N CYS A 497 19.97 -5.38 -19.03
CA CYS A 497 21.18 -5.42 -19.88
C CYS A 497 22.09 -4.18 -19.77
N LYS A 498 21.93 -3.31 -18.76
CA LYS A 498 22.65 -2.03 -18.63
C LYS A 498 23.80 -2.09 -17.65
N ASN A 499 24.66 -1.07 -17.67
CA ASN A 499 25.59 -0.81 -16.59
C ASN A 499 24.86 -0.12 -15.45
N ILE A 500 24.93 -0.72 -14.28
CA ILE A 500 24.25 -0.28 -13.07
C ILE A 500 25.30 0.05 -12.01
N LEU A 501 25.17 1.21 -11.39
CA LEU A 501 25.98 1.62 -10.25
C LEU A 501 25.06 1.90 -9.06
N PHE A 502 25.18 1.09 -8.01
CA PHE A 502 24.63 1.45 -6.71
C PHE A 502 25.62 2.31 -5.94
N ILE A 503 25.14 3.40 -5.34
CA ILE A 503 25.92 4.26 -4.44
C ILE A 503 25.22 4.26 -3.09
N ASP A 504 25.93 3.81 -2.06
CA ASP A 504 25.41 3.55 -0.72
C ASP A 504 24.17 2.65 -0.76
N PRO A 505 24.26 1.44 -1.36
CA PRO A 505 23.13 0.50 -1.40
C PRO A 505 22.58 0.21 -0.01
N VAL A 506 21.26 0.05 0.12
CA VAL A 506 20.60 -0.18 1.42
C VAL A 506 19.69 -1.42 1.40
N THR A 507 19.19 -1.82 2.57
CA THR A 507 18.05 -2.72 2.73
C THR A 507 16.72 -1.97 2.53
N MET A 508 15.58 -2.68 2.55
CA MET A 508 14.25 -2.04 2.53
C MET A 508 13.97 -1.12 3.71
N SER A 509 14.72 -1.23 4.81
CA SER A 509 14.61 -0.35 5.98
C SER A 509 15.73 0.70 6.03
N GLY A 510 16.43 0.93 4.92
CA GLY A 510 17.44 1.99 4.81
C GLY A 510 18.81 1.67 5.42
N ASN A 511 19.04 0.43 5.86
CA ASN A 511 20.34 0.04 6.43
C ASN A 511 21.37 -0.17 5.31
N VAL A 512 22.52 0.52 5.40
CA VAL A 512 23.57 0.42 4.37
C VAL A 512 24.11 -1.01 4.27
N ILE A 513 24.21 -1.51 3.04
CA ILE A 513 24.86 -2.77 2.69
C ILE A 513 26.37 -2.53 2.63
N SER A 514 27.10 -3.04 3.61
CA SER A 514 28.54 -2.90 3.73
C SER A 514 29.19 -4.14 4.37
N GLY A 515 30.52 -4.15 4.45
CA GLY A 515 31.28 -5.23 5.07
C GLY A 515 31.00 -6.58 4.41
N GLU A 516 30.74 -7.61 5.21
CA GLU A 516 30.53 -8.99 4.74
C GLU A 516 29.27 -9.18 3.90
N LYS A 517 28.29 -8.26 3.99
CA LYS A 517 27.05 -8.34 3.18
C LYS A 517 27.26 -7.94 1.72
N LEU A 518 28.22 -7.05 1.46
CA LEU A 518 28.42 -6.47 0.13
C LEU A 518 28.83 -7.53 -0.92
N PRO A 519 29.84 -8.39 -0.69
CA PRO A 519 30.21 -9.42 -1.67
C PRO A 519 29.10 -10.45 -1.94
N ALA A 520 28.26 -10.75 -0.94
CA ALA A 520 27.15 -11.68 -1.10
C ALA A 520 26.08 -11.13 -2.05
N VAL A 521 25.78 -9.83 -1.95
CA VAL A 521 24.86 -9.15 -2.87
C VAL A 521 25.46 -9.06 -4.26
N GLU A 522 26.75 -8.71 -4.39
CA GLU A 522 27.45 -8.69 -5.69
C GLU A 522 27.39 -10.06 -6.39
N ALA A 523 27.68 -11.14 -5.65
CA ALA A 523 27.62 -12.50 -6.17
C ALA A 523 26.21 -12.90 -6.63
N GLU A 524 25.16 -12.45 -5.92
CA GLU A 524 23.78 -12.68 -6.35
C GLU A 524 23.47 -11.99 -7.67
N PHE A 525 23.79 -10.70 -7.81
CA PHE A 525 23.54 -9.96 -9.05
C PHE A 525 24.28 -10.57 -10.24
N GLU A 526 25.53 -11.00 -10.05
CA GLU A 526 26.32 -11.66 -11.10
C GLU A 526 25.75 -13.04 -11.47
N LYS A 527 25.32 -13.83 -10.47
CA LYS A 527 24.66 -15.12 -10.69
C LYS A 527 23.41 -14.96 -11.56
N ILE A 528 22.52 -14.04 -11.20
CA ILE A 528 21.27 -13.84 -11.94
C ILE A 528 21.54 -13.31 -13.35
N ARG A 529 22.49 -12.38 -13.53
CA ARG A 529 22.89 -11.89 -14.87
C ARG A 529 23.42 -13.02 -15.76
N THR A 530 24.24 -13.90 -15.19
CA THR A 530 24.78 -15.08 -15.90
C THR A 530 23.67 -16.01 -16.38
N LEU A 531 22.62 -16.24 -15.58
CA LEU A 531 21.47 -17.07 -15.96
C LEU A 531 20.68 -16.51 -17.16
N PHE A 532 20.71 -15.20 -17.39
CA PHE A 532 20.06 -14.56 -18.54
C PHE A 532 20.94 -14.43 -19.78
N HIS A 533 22.25 -14.74 -19.69
CA HIS A 533 23.23 -14.44 -20.73
C HIS A 533 23.21 -12.97 -21.20
N GLN A 534 22.86 -12.04 -20.32
CA GLN A 534 22.68 -10.64 -20.64
C GLN A 534 23.95 -9.80 -20.37
N LYS A 535 24.20 -8.80 -21.24
CA LYS A 535 25.34 -7.89 -21.15
C LYS A 535 25.16 -6.87 -20.01
N GLY A 536 26.18 -6.07 -19.74
CA GLY A 536 26.18 -5.05 -18.68
C GLY A 536 26.87 -5.53 -17.40
N ASN A 537 26.95 -4.65 -16.40
CA ASN A 537 27.60 -4.91 -15.13
C ASN A 537 26.84 -4.22 -13.99
N THR A 538 26.84 -4.79 -12.80
CA THR A 538 26.33 -4.13 -11.58
C THR A 538 27.48 -3.90 -10.63
N VAL A 539 27.77 -2.64 -10.31
CA VAL A 539 28.80 -2.25 -9.34
C VAL A 539 28.12 -1.67 -8.12
N LEU A 540 28.52 -2.11 -6.93
CA LEU A 540 28.04 -1.55 -5.66
C LEU A 540 29.18 -0.77 -5.00
N LYS A 541 28.97 0.52 -4.75
CA LYS A 541 29.94 1.40 -4.10
C LYS A 541 29.39 1.90 -2.78
N VAL A 542 30.16 1.74 -1.71
CA VAL A 542 29.89 2.37 -0.41
C VAL A 542 30.83 3.56 -0.26
N SER A 543 30.27 4.74 -0.05
CA SER A 543 31.05 5.95 0.21
C SER A 543 31.73 5.83 1.58
N GLU A 544 33.00 6.24 1.67
CA GLU A 544 33.65 6.37 2.98
C GLU A 544 32.87 7.39 3.81
N ILE A 545 32.41 6.97 5.00
CA ILE A 545 31.71 7.83 5.95
C ILE A 545 32.66 8.99 6.26
N ARG A 546 32.29 10.21 5.86
CA ARG A 546 33.00 11.43 6.25
C ARG A 546 32.59 11.90 7.62
#